data_AF-A0A382L273-F1
#
_entry.id   AF-A0A382L273-F1
#
_cell.length_a   1.000
_cell.length_b   1.000
_cell.length_c   1.000
_cell.angle_alpha   90.00
_cell.angle_beta   90.00
_cell.angle_gamma   90.00
#
_symmetry.space_group_name_H-M   'P 1'
#
loop_
_entity.id
_entity.type
_entity.pdbx_description
1 polymer ?
#
loop_
_entity_poly.entity_id
_entity_poly.type
_entity_poly.pdbx_seq_one_letter_code
_entity_poly.pdbx_strand_id
1 'polypeptide(L)' 'MEIINLIEDISNQKVNYIYKERHPRDAAFLVANNNKAFKVLNWKPEKSIEEVIENAWKWQLS' A
#
# COMPACT_ATOMS: atom_id res chain seq x y z
N MET A 1 6.34 -8.52 -0.82
CA MET A 1 5.32 -9.34 -1.51
C MET A 1 3.89 -9.02 -1.08
N GLU A 2 3.66 -8.45 0.10
CA GLU A 2 2.32 -8.19 0.67
C GLU A 2 1.35 -7.46 -0.29
N ILE A 3 1.77 -6.33 -0.87
CA ILE A 3 0.95 -5.54 -1.80
C ILE A 3 0.61 -6.32 -3.09
N ILE A 4 1.59 -7.04 -3.65
CA ILE A 4 1.39 -7.80 -4.89
C ILE A 4 0.36 -8.91 -4.65
N ASN A 5 0.50 -9.66 -3.55
CA ASN A 5 -0.44 -10.73 -3.21
C ASN A 5 -1.86 -10.19 -3.04
N LEU A 6 -2.00 -9.06 -2.33
CA LEU A 6 -3.30 -8.43 -2.11
C LEU A 6 -3.96 -7.94 -3.41
N ILE A 7 -3.16 -7.44 -4.36
CA ILE A 7 -3.66 -7.10 -5.70
C ILE A 7 -4.10 -8.37 -6.45
N GLU A 8 -3.34 -9.46 -6.41
CA GLU A 8 -3.73 -10.72 -7.05
C GLU A 8 -5.03 -11.28 -6.47
N ASP A 9 -5.21 -11.21 -5.14
CA ASP A 9 -6.40 -11.68 -4.44
C ASP A 9 -7.64 -10.83 -4.80
N ILE A 10 -7.51 -9.49 -4.84
CA ILE A 10 -8.61 -8.58 -5.16
C ILE A 10 -9.00 -8.65 -6.65
N SER A 11 -8.01 -8.72 -7.54
CA SER A 11 -8.23 -8.71 -8.99
C SER A 11 -8.58 -10.09 -9.55
N ASN A 12 -8.30 -11.16 -8.80
CA ASN A 12 -8.30 -12.54 -9.28
C ASN A 12 -7.47 -12.72 -10.56
N GLN A 13 -6.39 -11.94 -10.71
CA GLN A 13 -5.46 -11.95 -11.83
C GLN A 13 -4.03 -12.06 -11.32
N LYS A 14 -3.16 -12.70 -12.11
CA LYS A 14 -1.73 -12.78 -11.79
C LYS A 14 -1.00 -11.51 -12.19
N VAL A 15 -0.18 -10.99 -11.28
CA VAL A 15 0.66 -9.83 -11.52
C VAL A 15 2.00 -10.31 -12.06
N ASN A 16 2.31 -9.94 -13.30
CA ASN A 16 3.60 -10.25 -13.89
C ASN A 16 4.65 -9.25 -13.41
N TYR A 17 5.66 -9.72 -12.67
CA TYR A 17 6.78 -8.91 -12.21
C TYR A 17 8.10 -9.69 -12.30
N ILE A 18 9.21 -8.95 -12.29
CA ILE A 18 10.57 -9.51 -12.22
C ILE A 18 11.37 -8.80 -11.13
N TYR A 19 12.23 -9.54 -10.45
CA TYR A 19 13.19 -8.94 -9.53
C TYR A 19 14.29 -8.24 -10.31
N LYS A 20 14.58 -6.99 -9.93
CA LYS A 20 15.69 -6.19 -10.45
C LYS A 20 16.51 -5.64 -9.28
N GLU A 21 17.66 -5.08 -9.61
CA GLU A 21 18.51 -4.40 -8.64
C GLU A 21 17.75 -3.29 -7.90
N ARG A 22 18.07 -3.12 -6.62
CA ARG A 22 17.49 -2.06 -5.79
C ARG A 22 17.94 -0.71 -6.32
N HIS A 23 16.99 0.21 -6.48
CA HIS A 23 17.32 1.57 -6.86
C HIS A 23 18.14 2.24 -5.72
N PRO A 24 19.28 2.88 -6.02
CA PRO A 24 20.30 3.23 -5.03
C PRO A 24 19.84 4.21 -3.93
N ARG A 25 18.72 4.91 -4.15
CA ARG A 25 18.16 5.88 -3.20
C ARG A 25 16.97 5.37 -2.40
N ASP A 26 16.49 4.17 -2.69
CA ASP A 26 15.29 3.64 -2.04
C ASP A 26 15.66 3.19 -0.63
N ALA A 27 14.93 3.60 0.40
CA ALA A 27 15.08 3.04 1.74
C ALA A 27 14.61 1.57 1.77
N ALA A 28 15.18 0.74 2.64
CA ALA A 28 14.74 -0.65 2.78
C ALA A 28 13.35 -0.74 3.42
N PHE A 29 13.05 0.17 4.35
CA PHE A 29 11.77 0.27 5.04
C PHE A 29 11.58 1.70 5.56
N LEU A 30 10.36 2.22 5.45
CA LEU A 30 9.99 3.54 5.95
C LEU A 30 8.52 3.54 6.37
N VAL A 31 8.25 3.87 7.63
CA VAL A 31 6.89 4.00 8.18
C VAL A 31 6.79 5.25 9.05
N ALA A 32 5.62 5.87 9.07
CA ALA A 32 5.38 7.07 9.86
C ALA A 32 4.95 6.74 11.30
N ASN A 33 5.42 7.52 12.26
CA ASN A 33 4.82 7.61 13.58
C ASN A 33 3.71 8.68 13.56
N ASN A 34 2.46 8.26 13.71
CA ASN A 34 1.28 9.13 13.63
C ASN A 34 0.87 9.78 14.97
N ASN A 35 1.63 9.56 16.06
CA ASN A 35 1.29 10.04 17.40
C ASN A 35 1.07 11.56 17.46
N LYS A 36 1.84 12.34 16.69
CA LYS A 36 1.70 13.80 16.68
C LYS A 36 0.36 14.23 16.06
N ALA A 37 -0.04 13.61 14.94
CA ALA A 37 -1.32 13.90 14.29
C ALA A 37 -2.49 13.52 15.20
N PHE A 38 -2.40 12.36 15.87
CA PHE A 38 -3.41 11.97 16.85
C PHE A 38 -3.51 12.96 18.01
N LYS A 39 -2.39 13.38 18.62
CA LYS A 39 -2.41 14.32 19.76
C LYS A 39 -2.94 15.70 19.43
N VAL A 40 -2.59 16.24 18.25
CA VAL A 40 -2.91 17.63 17.89
C VAL A 40 -4.26 17.74 17.19
N LEU A 41 -4.63 16.74 16.39
CA LEU A 41 -5.81 16.79 15.52
C LEU A 41 -6.88 15.78 15.92
N ASN A 42 -6.62 14.91 16.91
CA ASN A 42 -7.44 13.73 17.20
C ASN A 42 -7.68 12.85 15.96
N TRP A 43 -6.71 12.85 15.03
CA TRP A 43 -6.82 12.16 13.75
C TRP A 43 -6.02 10.86 13.73
N LYS A 44 -6.59 9.83 13.11
CA LYS A 44 -5.94 8.53 12.85
C LYS A 44 -6.37 8.00 11.47
N PRO A 45 -5.53 7.21 10.78
CA PRO A 45 -5.98 6.49 9.59
C PRO A 45 -7.07 5.49 9.97
N GLU A 46 -8.14 5.45 9.17
CA GLU A 46 -9.33 4.62 9.44
C GLU A 46 -9.45 3.45 8.46
N LYS A 47 -8.66 3.47 7.38
CA LYS A 47 -8.71 2.48 6.30
C LYS A 47 -7.57 1.49 6.42
N SER A 48 -7.88 0.22 6.25
CA SER A 48 -6.87 -0.82 6.16
C SER A 48 -6.16 -0.77 4.79
N ILE A 49 -5.03 -1.47 4.66
CA ILE A 49 -4.31 -1.51 3.39
C ILE A 49 -5.13 -2.23 2.30
N GLU A 50 -5.92 -3.24 2.70
CA GLU A 50 -6.86 -3.98 1.86
C GLU A 50 -7.90 -3.03 1.25
N GLU A 51 -8.55 -2.20 2.07
CA GLU A 51 -9.53 -1.21 1.58
C GLU A 51 -8.88 -0.19 0.64
N VAL A 52 -7.67 0.25 0.95
CA VAL A 52 -6.93 1.21 0.10
C VAL A 52 -6.63 0.60 -1.27
N ILE A 53 -6.13 -0.63 -1.32
CA ILE A 53 -5.82 -1.31 -2.57
C ILE A 53 -7.10 -1.63 -3.36
N GLU A 54 -8.16 -2.08 -2.70
CA GLU A 54 -9.44 -2.36 -3.36
C GLU A 54 -10.01 -1.10 -4.03
N ASN A 55 -10.00 0.04 -3.33
CA ASN A 55 -10.46 1.31 -3.88
C ASN A 55 -9.58 1.77 -5.06
N ALA A 56 -8.27 1.62 -4.95
CA ALA A 56 -7.34 1.94 -6.04
C ALA A 56 -7.58 1.06 -7.27
N TRP A 57 -7.85 -0.24 -7.07
CA TRP A 57 -8.14 -1.18 -8.16
C TRP A 57 -9.48 -0.88 -8.83
N LYS A 58 -10.52 -0.56 -8.07
CA LYS A 58 -11.82 -0.12 -8.61
C LYS A 58 -11.67 1.13 -9.47
N TRP A 59 -10.89 2.11 -9.03
CA TRP A 59 -10.57 3.30 -9.82
C TRP A 59 -9.79 2.95 -11.10
N GLN A 60 -8.87 1.99 -11.06
CA GLN A 60 -8.12 1.57 -12.24
C GLN A 60 -9.00 0.93 -13.33
N LEU A 61 -10.14 0.34 -12.95
CA LEU A 61 -11.09 -0.31 -13.85
C LEU A 61 -12.17 0.64 -14.41
N SER A 62 -12.32 1.84 -13.83
CA SER A 62 -13.24 2.87 -14.33
C SER A 62 -12.63 3.66 -15.48
#